data_AF-A0A1W9G8X2-F1
#
_entry.id   AF-A0A1W9G8X2-F1
#
_cell.length_a   1.000
_cell.length_b   1.000
_cell.length_c   1.000
_cell.angle_alpha   90.00
_cell.angle_beta   90.00
_cell.angle_gamma   90.00
#
_symmetry.space_group_name_H-M   'P 1'
#
loop_
_entity.id
_entity.type
_entity.pdbx_description
1 polymer ?
#
loop_
_entity_poly.entity_id
_entity_poly.type
_entity_poly.pdbx_seq_one_letter_code
_entity_poly.pdbx_strand_id
1 'polypeptide(L)'
;MRTCKSFLAWGFSCLPRFVLLLSLSFSTTDLVQADTTVRVVETWPPGDYVTLGKNQNFYLRLAYETDKPVHIWARPYFRGKPANVGSNTSLSYSGTGETFGWFFFNHPVDVVDEVRIMAGDGSDANTAVVAVWRGYVMGDNKVSGATAEPAWVAEMRGRVKAAQDEAYRARKQKPTSAFDIVSDIFFGVAFLCVVLASGFFGLFMPARAVWRWHGAWRIAAAIPGAMMAFVVLRIVVDGFRDPTSHNLFPLEIIMWGSVSTGMMVLLYLAHKFAGGKR
;
A
#
# COMPACT_ATOMS: atom_id res chain seq x y z
N MET A 1 35.06 -75.11 6.44
CA MET A 1 34.81 -76.50 6.89
C MET A 1 34.73 -76.48 8.42
N ARG A 2 33.58 -76.88 8.99
CA ARG A 2 33.32 -77.28 10.40
C ARG A 2 33.63 -76.26 11.52
N THR A 3 32.64 -75.58 12.13
CA THR A 3 31.72 -76.00 13.22
C THR A 3 32.38 -76.41 14.54
N CYS A 4 32.11 -75.67 15.63
CA CYS A 4 31.57 -76.11 16.94
C CYS A 4 31.96 -75.08 18.03
N LYS A 5 30.99 -74.43 18.70
CA LYS A 5 30.40 -74.79 20.03
C LYS A 5 31.41 -74.58 21.19
N SER A 6 31.11 -74.06 22.37
CA SER A 6 29.95 -73.52 23.10
C SER A 6 30.46 -73.25 24.54
N PHE A 7 29.61 -72.69 25.41
CA PHE A 7 29.67 -72.57 26.89
C PHE A 7 30.15 -71.21 27.43
N LEU A 8 29.22 -70.35 27.91
CA LEU A 8 28.63 -70.31 29.28
C LEU A 8 29.72 -70.09 30.33
N ALA A 9 29.65 -69.21 31.32
CA ALA A 9 28.72 -68.19 31.82
C ALA A 9 29.46 -67.57 33.04
N TRP A 10 28.80 -66.69 33.81
CA TRP A 10 29.26 -66.02 35.05
C TRP A 10 29.97 -64.68 34.78
N GLY A 11 29.58 -63.55 35.36
CA GLY A 11 28.53 -63.28 36.33
C GLY A 11 28.26 -61.78 36.38
N PHE A 12 26.99 -61.45 36.59
CA PHE A 12 26.53 -60.13 37.00
C PHE A 12 27.28 -59.68 38.27
N SER A 13 27.69 -58.42 38.31
CA SER A 13 27.49 -57.47 39.44
C SER A 13 28.58 -56.40 39.44
N CYS A 14 28.29 -55.23 38.87
CA CYS A 14 28.63 -53.93 39.46
C CYS A 14 28.03 -52.81 38.59
N LEU A 15 26.82 -52.44 38.99
CA LEU A 15 26.08 -51.23 38.63
C LEU A 15 26.90 -49.94 38.99
N PRO A 16 26.48 -48.74 38.58
CA PRO A 16 27.08 -47.93 37.53
C PRO A 16 27.59 -46.56 38.07
N ARG A 17 28.73 -46.03 37.61
CA ARG A 17 29.21 -44.73 38.12
C ARG A 17 30.02 -43.87 37.14
N PHE A 18 29.80 -44.02 35.83
CA PHE A 18 30.60 -43.31 34.82
C PHE A 18 29.81 -42.72 33.64
N VAL A 19 28.57 -42.28 33.87
CA VAL A 19 27.74 -41.60 32.84
C VAL A 19 27.28 -40.19 33.29
N LEU A 20 27.91 -39.60 34.31
CA LEU A 20 27.44 -38.34 34.91
C LEU A 20 28.49 -37.22 34.80
N LEU A 21 29.00 -36.96 33.60
CA LEU A 21 29.91 -35.84 33.30
C LEU A 21 29.72 -35.32 31.86
N LEU A 22 28.48 -35.13 31.41
CA LEU A 22 28.20 -34.43 30.14
C LEU A 22 26.81 -33.76 30.11
N SER A 23 26.46 -33.05 31.19
CA SER A 23 25.14 -32.39 31.30
C SER A 23 25.23 -31.04 32.02
N LEU A 24 26.12 -30.16 31.56
CA LEU A 24 26.15 -28.72 31.87
C LEU A 24 27.05 -28.10 30.79
N SER A 25 26.55 -27.55 29.68
CA SER A 25 25.99 -26.20 29.68
C SER A 25 25.34 -25.94 28.31
N PHE A 26 24.05 -26.18 28.20
CA PHE A 26 23.21 -25.40 27.29
C PHE A 26 22.42 -24.46 28.18
N SER A 27 23.07 -23.38 28.61
CA SER A 27 22.32 -22.20 29.03
C SER A 27 21.66 -21.70 27.75
N THR A 28 20.40 -22.05 27.54
CA THR A 28 19.50 -21.23 26.76
C THR A 28 19.50 -19.88 27.46
N THR A 29 20.36 -18.97 27.00
CA THR A 29 20.08 -17.56 27.14
C THR A 29 18.77 -17.36 26.41
N ASP A 30 17.68 -17.37 27.16
CA ASP A 30 16.50 -16.63 26.77
C ASP A 30 17.03 -15.22 26.48
N LEU A 31 17.17 -14.91 25.19
CA LEU A 31 17.23 -13.54 24.76
C LEU A 31 15.89 -12.98 25.20
N VAL A 32 15.86 -12.38 26.39
CA VAL A 32 14.84 -11.44 26.81
C VAL A 32 14.87 -10.36 25.73
N GLN A 33 14.05 -10.56 24.71
CA GLN A 33 13.85 -9.60 23.64
C GLN A 33 13.15 -8.44 24.33
N ALA A 34 13.86 -7.35 24.59
CA ALA A 34 13.25 -6.23 25.28
C ALA A 34 12.08 -5.73 24.42
N ASP A 35 10.92 -5.67 25.04
CA ASP A 35 9.66 -5.38 24.39
C ASP A 35 9.65 -3.91 23.96
N THR A 36 9.10 -3.60 22.79
CA THR A 36 9.00 -2.21 22.33
C THR A 36 8.05 -1.46 23.26
N THR A 37 8.55 -0.44 23.96
CA THR A 37 7.72 0.38 24.86
C THR A 37 7.43 1.72 24.22
N VAL A 38 6.17 2.15 24.29
CA VAL A 38 5.74 3.48 23.87
C VAL A 38 4.83 4.05 24.94
N ARG A 39 4.99 5.33 25.27
CA ARG A 39 4.13 6.05 26.21
C ARG A 39 3.68 7.37 25.62
N VAL A 40 2.44 7.75 25.91
CA VAL A 40 1.94 9.09 25.59
C VAL A 40 2.44 10.06 26.66
N VAL A 41 3.23 11.05 26.24
CA VAL A 41 3.84 12.06 27.10
C VAL A 41 2.88 13.22 27.33
N GLU A 42 2.29 13.72 26.24
CA GLU A 42 1.35 14.85 26.25
C GLU A 42 0.49 14.84 24.98
N THR A 43 -0.61 15.59 25.02
CA THR A 43 -1.49 15.81 23.87
C THR A 43 -1.66 17.29 23.57
N TRP A 44 -1.95 17.60 22.32
CA TRP A 44 -2.39 18.93 21.92
C TRP A 44 -3.56 18.86 20.93
N PRO A 45 -4.67 19.59 21.13
CA PRO A 45 -4.99 20.37 22.33
C PRO A 45 -4.97 19.53 23.63
N PRO A 46 -4.61 20.14 24.78
CA PRO A 46 -4.46 19.40 26.02
C PRO A 46 -5.82 18.99 26.62
N GLY A 47 -5.83 17.89 27.35
CA GLY A 47 -6.98 17.42 28.11
C GLY A 47 -7.67 16.19 27.50
N ASP A 48 -8.59 15.63 28.27
CA ASP A 48 -9.31 14.40 27.94
C ASP A 48 -10.70 14.66 27.36
N TYR A 49 -11.09 15.94 27.20
CA TYR A 49 -12.29 16.35 26.51
C TYR A 49 -11.94 17.51 25.58
N VAL A 50 -11.87 17.24 24.28
CA VAL A 50 -11.37 18.20 23.28
C VAL A 50 -12.34 18.30 22.12
N THR A 51 -12.72 19.52 21.80
CA THR A 51 -13.41 19.82 20.53
C THR A 51 -12.36 20.23 19.50
N LEU A 52 -12.40 19.66 18.30
CA LEU A 52 -11.53 20.03 17.18
C LEU A 52 -12.35 20.73 16.11
N GLY A 53 -11.85 21.85 15.60
CA GLY A 53 -12.39 22.45 14.39
C GLY A 53 -12.16 21.59 13.14
N LYS A 54 -12.82 21.97 12.04
CA LYS A 54 -12.57 21.39 10.72
C LYS A 54 -11.08 21.46 10.35
N ASN A 55 -10.51 20.31 9.98
CA ASN A 55 -9.08 20.15 9.63
C ASN A 55 -8.10 20.55 10.75
N GLN A 56 -8.55 20.67 12.00
CA GLN A 56 -7.67 20.86 13.14
C GLN A 56 -7.13 19.49 13.57
N ASN A 57 -5.82 19.40 13.73
CA ASN A 57 -5.15 18.19 14.17
C ASN A 57 -5.19 18.07 15.70
N PHE A 58 -5.41 16.85 16.17
CA PHE A 58 -5.05 16.41 17.50
C PHE A 58 -3.74 15.66 17.43
N TYR A 59 -2.76 16.07 18.23
CA TYR A 59 -1.42 15.49 18.31
C TYR A 59 -1.23 14.76 19.63
N LEU A 60 -0.53 13.63 19.56
CA LEU A 60 -0.04 12.87 20.70
C LEU A 60 1.49 12.85 20.63
N ARG A 61 2.17 13.38 21.65
CA ARG A 61 3.61 13.22 21.80
C ARG A 61 3.89 11.87 22.41
N LEU A 62 4.74 11.08 21.75
CA LEU A 62 5.02 9.69 22.08
C LEU A 62 6.51 9.56 22.41
N ALA A 63 6.84 9.06 23.59
CA ALA A 63 8.19 8.61 23.91
C ALA A 63 8.29 7.11 23.67
N TYR A 64 9.35 6.66 23.03
CA TYR A 64 9.56 5.27 22.67
C TYR A 64 10.95 4.78 23.06
N GLU A 65 11.03 3.47 23.31
CA GLU A 65 12.26 2.72 23.51
C GLU A 65 12.11 1.36 22.83
N THR A 66 13.04 1.05 21.92
CA THR A 66 12.99 -0.16 21.10
C THR A 66 14.38 -0.62 20.70
N ASP A 67 14.63 -1.92 20.80
CA ASP A 67 15.91 -2.54 20.39
C ASP A 67 16.00 -2.79 18.88
N LYS A 68 14.85 -2.84 18.21
CA LYS A 68 14.74 -3.11 16.77
C LYS A 68 14.06 -1.94 16.05
N PRO A 69 14.36 -1.73 14.76
CA PRO A 69 13.60 -0.80 13.95
C PRO A 69 12.11 -1.17 13.93
N VAL A 70 11.25 -0.24 14.34
CA VAL A 70 9.79 -0.40 14.36
C VAL A 70 9.11 0.84 13.79
N HIS A 71 7.90 0.65 13.31
CA HIS A 71 6.97 1.72 13.01
C HIS A 71 6.00 1.88 14.17
N ILE A 72 5.60 3.13 14.46
CA ILE A 72 4.68 3.48 15.55
C ILE A 72 3.46 4.22 14.96
N TRP A 73 2.26 3.65 15.10
CA TRP A 73 1.01 4.23 14.58
C TRP A 73 0.07 4.62 15.73
N ALA A 74 -0.49 5.83 15.66
CA ALA A 74 -1.61 6.22 16.51
C ALA A 74 -2.92 5.99 15.75
N ARG A 75 -3.69 4.95 16.13
CA ARG A 75 -4.96 4.60 15.47
C ARG A 75 -6.14 5.03 16.34
N PRO A 76 -6.97 5.98 15.88
CA PRO A 76 -8.14 6.43 16.64
C PRO A 76 -9.33 5.45 16.52
N TYR A 77 -10.07 5.31 17.61
CA TYR A 77 -11.22 4.44 17.77
C TYR A 77 -12.39 5.21 18.40
N PHE A 78 -13.59 4.74 18.09
CA PHE A 78 -14.83 5.12 18.76
C PHE A 78 -15.63 3.87 19.10
N ARG A 79 -15.95 3.67 20.38
CA ARG A 79 -16.73 2.50 20.85
C ARG A 79 -16.14 1.17 20.38
N GLY A 80 -14.81 1.07 20.41
CA GLY A 80 -14.06 -0.14 20.02
C GLY A 80 -13.94 -0.38 18.52
N LYS A 81 -14.45 0.52 17.65
CA LYS A 81 -14.29 0.44 16.19
C LYS A 81 -13.33 1.53 15.69
N PRO A 82 -12.53 1.29 14.64
CA PRO A 82 -11.70 2.33 14.05
C PRO A 82 -12.53 3.55 13.64
N ALA A 83 -12.08 4.74 14.02
CA ALA A 83 -12.76 5.99 13.66
C ALA A 83 -12.41 6.40 12.22
N ASN A 84 -13.34 7.06 11.52
CA ASN A 84 -13.14 7.54 10.16
C ASN A 84 -12.42 8.89 10.14
N VAL A 85 -11.12 8.87 10.41
CA VAL A 85 -10.30 10.09 10.56
C VAL A 85 -9.06 10.05 9.67
N GLY A 86 -8.59 11.22 9.25
CA GLY A 86 -7.26 11.34 8.66
C GLY A 86 -6.21 11.17 9.75
N SER A 87 -5.14 10.41 9.50
CA SER A 87 -4.05 10.20 10.45
C SER A 87 -2.69 10.11 9.75
N ASN A 88 -1.62 10.22 10.53
CA ASN A 88 -0.27 10.24 10.00
C ASN A 88 0.28 8.85 9.65
N THR A 89 1.11 8.81 8.62
CA THR A 89 1.98 7.66 8.36
C THR A 89 3.14 7.65 9.35
N SER A 90 3.65 6.44 9.63
CA SER A 90 4.76 6.25 10.56
C SER A 90 6.09 6.11 9.84
N LEU A 91 7.15 6.71 10.38
CA LEU A 91 8.53 6.44 9.98
C LEU A 91 9.05 5.20 10.70
N SER A 92 10.24 4.73 10.33
CA SER A 92 10.96 3.70 11.09
C SER A 92 11.75 4.37 12.21
N TYR A 93 11.63 3.85 13.42
CA TYR A 93 12.28 4.34 14.64
C TYR A 93 13.10 3.22 15.28
N SER A 94 14.24 3.57 15.88
CA SER A 94 15.15 2.62 16.56
C SER A 94 15.80 3.29 17.77
N GLY A 95 16.10 2.52 18.82
CA GLY A 95 16.68 3.03 20.06
C GLY A 95 15.65 3.76 20.91
N THR A 96 16.10 4.81 21.61
CA THR A 96 15.26 5.63 22.48
C THR A 96 15.04 7.01 21.86
N GLY A 97 13.81 7.51 21.89
CA GLY A 97 13.52 8.84 21.38
C GLY A 97 12.07 9.25 21.56
N GLU A 98 11.72 10.32 20.85
CA GLU A 98 10.36 10.83 20.82
C GLU A 98 9.87 11.02 19.39
N THR A 99 8.57 10.82 19.22
CA THR A 99 7.84 11.05 17.98
C THR A 99 6.45 11.58 18.30
N PHE A 100 5.62 11.78 17.29
CA PHE A 100 4.23 12.15 17.48
C PHE A 100 3.31 11.41 16.53
N GLY A 101 2.12 11.10 17.03
CA GLY A 101 0.97 10.72 16.23
C GLY A 101 0.04 11.92 16.05
N TRP A 102 -0.70 11.98 14.95
CA TRP A 102 -1.78 12.93 14.81
C TRP A 102 -2.95 12.38 14.03
N PHE A 103 -4.13 12.94 14.32
CA PHE A 103 -5.33 12.72 13.54
C PHE A 103 -6.18 13.99 13.43
N PHE A 104 -7.07 14.03 12.44
CA PHE A 104 -8.08 15.08 12.31
C PHE A 104 -9.40 14.50 11.79
N PHE A 105 -10.49 15.21 12.06
CA PHE A 105 -11.80 14.81 11.56
C PHE A 105 -12.05 15.32 10.15
N ASN A 106 -12.52 14.41 9.29
CA ASN A 106 -13.06 14.77 7.97
C ASN A 106 -14.47 15.38 8.10
N HIS A 107 -15.22 14.98 9.12
CA HIS A 107 -16.59 15.44 9.38
C HIS A 107 -16.74 16.04 10.80
N PRO A 108 -17.49 17.14 10.95
CA PRO A 108 -17.62 17.90 12.20
C PRO A 108 -18.51 17.26 13.27
N VAL A 109 -18.87 15.98 13.13
CA VAL A 109 -19.71 15.26 14.11
C VAL A 109 -19.13 13.90 14.50
N ASP A 110 -17.94 13.59 13.97
CA ASP A 110 -17.23 12.37 14.33
C ASP A 110 -16.60 12.50 15.73
N VAL A 111 -16.46 11.37 16.39
CA VAL A 111 -15.95 11.28 17.76
C VAL A 111 -14.85 10.22 17.82
N VAL A 112 -13.87 10.43 18.70
CA VAL A 112 -12.85 9.47 19.11
C VAL A 112 -12.89 9.39 20.63
N ASP A 113 -12.94 8.17 21.18
CA ASP A 113 -12.91 7.91 22.64
C ASP A 113 -11.62 7.20 23.10
N GLU A 114 -10.86 6.67 22.14
CA GLU A 114 -9.68 5.86 22.38
C GLU A 114 -8.69 6.04 21.22
N VAL A 115 -7.41 6.14 21.51
CA VAL A 115 -6.34 6.06 20.52
C VAL A 115 -5.44 4.90 20.91
N ARG A 116 -5.34 3.89 20.03
CA ARG A 116 -4.45 2.74 20.21
C ARG A 116 -3.11 3.03 19.53
N ILE A 117 -2.05 2.99 20.31
CA ILE A 117 -0.69 3.14 19.83
C ILE A 117 -0.19 1.74 19.50
N MET A 118 0.08 1.50 18.22
CA MET A 118 0.57 0.24 17.71
C MET A 118 2.05 0.36 17.35
N ALA A 119 2.85 -0.65 17.63
CA ALA A 119 4.25 -0.71 17.21
C ALA A 119 4.59 -2.06 16.57
N GLY A 120 5.37 -2.04 15.48
CA GLY A 120 5.74 -3.25 14.75
C GLY A 120 6.30 -3.01 13.35
N ASP A 121 6.33 -4.07 12.54
CA ASP A 121 6.77 -4.04 11.14
C ASP A 121 5.65 -3.70 10.13
N GLY A 122 4.41 -3.60 10.61
CA GLY A 122 3.21 -3.30 9.81
C GLY A 122 2.40 -4.53 9.42
N SER A 123 2.89 -5.74 9.72
CA SER A 123 2.14 -6.99 9.58
C SER A 123 1.22 -7.22 10.78
N ASP A 124 0.14 -7.98 10.59
CA ASP A 124 -0.79 -8.33 11.67
C ASP A 124 -0.13 -9.19 12.77
N ALA A 125 0.90 -9.97 12.42
CA ALA A 125 1.57 -10.87 13.35
C ALA A 125 2.56 -10.16 14.29
N ASN A 126 3.23 -9.12 13.81
CA ASN A 126 4.29 -8.43 14.54
C ASN A 126 3.95 -6.98 14.89
N THR A 127 2.70 -6.56 14.72
CA THR A 127 2.23 -5.22 15.09
C THR A 127 1.24 -5.30 16.24
N ALA A 128 1.74 -5.05 17.44
CA ALA A 128 0.96 -5.12 18.66
C ALA A 128 0.51 -3.72 19.13
N VAL A 129 -0.59 -3.67 19.89
CA VAL A 129 -0.96 -2.47 20.65
C VAL A 129 -0.04 -2.39 21.86
N VAL A 130 0.78 -1.36 21.93
CA VAL A 130 1.80 -1.16 22.99
C VAL A 130 1.38 -0.09 24.01
N ALA A 131 0.45 0.79 23.64
CA ALA A 131 -0.16 1.74 24.57
C ALA A 131 -1.56 2.13 24.11
N VAL A 132 -2.37 2.64 25.04
CA VAL A 132 -3.70 3.14 24.78
C VAL A 132 -3.87 4.48 25.47
N TRP A 133 -4.19 5.51 24.69
CA TRP A 133 -4.66 6.78 25.22
C TRP A 133 -6.19 6.79 25.21
N ARG A 134 -6.80 7.33 26.27
CA ARG A 134 -8.25 7.41 26.43
C ARG A 134 -8.63 8.87 26.68
N GLY A 135 -9.62 9.33 25.95
CA GLY A 135 -10.12 10.70 26.03
C GLY A 135 -11.18 10.92 24.96
N TYR A 136 -12.04 11.89 25.17
CA TYR A 136 -13.17 12.22 24.31
C TYR A 136 -12.82 13.39 23.39
N VAL A 137 -12.59 13.10 22.12
CA VAL A 137 -12.27 14.10 21.09
C VAL A 137 -13.42 14.16 20.10
N MET A 138 -13.99 15.34 19.89
CA MET A 138 -15.17 15.55 19.06
C MET A 138 -14.88 16.56 17.96
N GLY A 139 -15.27 16.26 16.73
CA GLY A 139 -15.25 17.23 15.64
C GLY A 139 -16.32 18.32 15.85
N ASP A 140 -16.03 19.53 15.37
CA ASP A 140 -16.97 20.64 15.25
C ASP A 140 -16.59 21.47 14.01
N ASN A 141 -17.56 22.20 13.46
CA ASN A 141 -17.31 23.19 12.42
C ASN A 141 -16.58 24.43 12.94
N LYS A 142 -16.66 24.71 14.24
CA LYS A 142 -15.97 25.83 14.88
C LYS A 142 -14.61 25.37 15.41
N VAL A 143 -13.56 26.11 15.06
CA VAL A 143 -12.23 25.91 15.65
C VAL A 143 -12.33 26.17 17.14
N SER A 144 -12.05 25.14 17.93
CA SER A 144 -12.04 25.24 19.39
C SER A 144 -10.92 26.18 19.83
N GLY A 145 -11.16 26.89 20.94
CA GLY A 145 -10.41 28.05 21.41
C GLY A 145 -8.91 27.99 21.15
N ALA A 146 -8.41 29.04 20.50
CA ALA A 146 -7.03 29.20 20.03
C ALA A 146 -6.02 29.26 21.18
N THR A 147 -5.76 28.13 21.83
CA THR A 147 -4.50 27.96 22.56
C THR A 147 -3.39 27.88 21.53
N ALA A 148 -2.35 28.72 21.68
CA ALA A 148 -1.20 28.69 20.80
C ALA A 148 -0.61 27.28 20.73
N GLU A 149 -0.25 26.85 19.53
CA GLU A 149 0.40 25.56 19.32
C GLU A 149 1.74 25.54 20.07
N PRO A 150 2.03 24.51 20.88
CA PRO A 150 3.26 24.44 21.65
C PRO A 150 4.46 24.20 20.73
N ALA A 151 5.62 24.70 21.15
CA ALA A 151 6.85 24.67 20.36
C ALA A 151 7.26 23.25 19.91
N TRP A 152 6.95 22.22 20.72
CA TRP A 152 7.28 20.84 20.40
C TRP A 152 6.58 20.33 19.13
N VAL A 153 5.34 20.77 18.85
CA VAL A 153 4.61 20.32 17.65
C VAL A 153 5.28 20.86 16.39
N ALA A 154 5.67 22.14 16.40
CA ALA A 154 6.41 22.75 15.31
C ALA A 154 7.79 22.09 15.13
N GLU A 155 8.51 21.86 16.21
CA GLU A 155 9.82 21.20 16.20
C GLU A 155 9.73 19.78 15.62
N MET A 156 8.81 18.95 16.12
CA MET A 156 8.68 17.57 15.68
C MET A 156 8.20 17.48 14.22
N ARG A 157 7.30 18.36 13.77
CA ARG A 157 6.93 18.45 12.35
C ARG A 157 8.15 18.77 11.49
N GLY A 158 9.01 19.67 11.93
CA GLY A 158 10.29 19.96 11.28
C GLY A 158 11.19 18.73 11.17
N ARG A 159 11.38 18.00 12.28
CA ARG A 159 12.21 16.77 12.33
C ARG A 159 11.66 15.67 11.41
N VAL A 160 10.35 15.39 11.46
CA VAL A 160 9.71 14.38 10.59
C VAL A 160 9.83 14.76 9.12
N LYS A 161 9.60 16.04 8.79
CA LYS A 161 9.75 16.53 7.41
C LYS A 161 11.19 16.37 6.92
N ALA A 162 12.18 16.75 7.74
CA ALA A 162 13.59 16.60 7.38
C ALA A 162 13.96 15.13 7.14
N ALA A 163 13.54 14.23 8.04
CA ALA A 163 13.77 12.79 7.88
C ALA A 163 13.11 12.21 6.62
N GLN A 164 11.90 12.67 6.28
CA GLN A 164 11.22 12.29 5.03
C GLN A 164 11.97 12.79 3.79
N ASP A 165 12.43 14.05 3.82
CA ASP A 165 13.17 14.65 2.72
C ASP A 165 14.53 13.95 2.52
N GLU A 166 15.21 13.57 3.60
CA GLU A 166 16.44 12.77 3.56
C GLU A 166 16.20 11.37 2.98
N ALA A 167 15.17 10.65 3.45
CA ALA A 167 14.80 9.35 2.92
C ALA A 167 14.44 9.43 1.43
N TYR A 168 13.77 10.50 1.00
CA TYR A 168 13.44 10.76 -0.39
C TYR A 168 14.70 11.03 -1.23
N ARG A 169 15.64 11.84 -0.74
CA ARG A 169 16.94 12.09 -1.39
C ARG A 169 17.76 10.81 -1.51
N ALA A 170 17.82 10.00 -0.45
CA ALA A 170 18.51 8.72 -0.47
C ALA A 170 17.93 7.75 -1.53
N ARG A 171 16.60 7.71 -1.67
CA ARG A 171 15.96 6.93 -2.75
C ARG A 171 16.32 7.43 -4.14
N LYS A 172 16.42 8.75 -4.34
CA LYS A 172 16.85 9.34 -5.62
C LYS A 172 18.31 9.11 -5.94
N GLN A 173 19.16 9.04 -4.91
CA GLN A 173 20.60 8.83 -5.06
C GLN A 173 20.97 7.36 -5.24
N LYS A 174 20.04 6.41 -5.08
CA LYS A 174 20.31 5.02 -5.42
C LYS A 174 20.69 4.95 -6.91
N PRO A 175 21.92 4.52 -7.24
CA PRO A 175 22.36 4.45 -8.61
C PRO A 175 21.50 3.41 -9.34
N THR A 176 20.64 3.88 -10.22
CA THR A 176 19.90 3.02 -11.16
C THR A 176 20.92 2.37 -12.09
N SER A 177 20.89 1.05 -12.24
CA SER A 177 21.84 0.40 -13.14
C SER A 177 21.54 0.83 -14.59
N ALA A 178 22.57 0.86 -15.44
CA ALA A 178 22.38 1.19 -16.86
C ALA A 178 21.41 0.23 -17.55
N PHE A 179 21.36 -1.03 -17.10
CA PHE A 179 20.40 -2.03 -17.57
C PHE A 179 18.96 -1.66 -17.21
N ASP A 180 18.72 -1.24 -15.97
CA ASP A 180 17.38 -0.82 -15.50
C ASP A 180 16.86 0.38 -16.31
N ILE A 181 17.75 1.35 -16.62
CA ILE A 181 17.39 2.52 -17.44
C ILE A 181 17.00 2.10 -18.86
N VAL A 182 17.78 1.23 -19.49
CA VAL A 182 17.51 0.79 -20.87
C VAL A 182 16.24 -0.05 -20.92
N SER A 183 16.03 -0.94 -19.94
CA SER A 183 14.79 -1.72 -19.87
C SER A 183 13.58 -0.83 -19.63
N ASP A 184 13.64 0.12 -18.69
CA ASP A 184 12.52 1.01 -18.38
C ASP A 184 12.15 1.89 -19.58
N ILE A 185 13.15 2.42 -20.29
CA ILE A 185 12.93 3.19 -21.52
C ILE A 185 12.32 2.29 -22.61
N PHE A 186 12.87 1.10 -22.83
CA PHE A 186 12.37 0.19 -23.86
C PHE A 186 10.93 -0.24 -23.59
N PHE A 187 10.62 -0.68 -22.37
CA PHE A 187 9.26 -1.07 -21.98
C PHE A 187 8.31 0.12 -21.96
N GLY A 188 8.75 1.29 -21.49
CA GLY A 188 7.94 2.51 -21.48
C GLY A 188 7.59 2.98 -22.89
N VAL A 189 8.57 3.01 -23.80
CA VAL A 189 8.36 3.36 -25.21
C VAL A 189 7.51 2.31 -25.91
N ALA A 190 7.78 1.03 -25.70
CA ALA A 190 6.97 -0.05 -26.28
C ALA A 190 5.52 0.02 -25.82
N PHE A 191 5.28 0.24 -24.52
CA PHE A 191 3.95 0.43 -23.97
C PHE A 191 3.24 1.64 -24.58
N LEU A 192 3.92 2.78 -24.65
CA LEU A 192 3.37 3.98 -25.27
C LEU A 192 3.02 3.75 -26.76
N CYS A 193 3.90 3.07 -27.51
CA CYS A 193 3.64 2.71 -28.89
C CYS A 193 2.42 1.80 -29.02
N VAL A 194 2.27 0.78 -28.16
CA VAL A 194 1.08 -0.10 -28.15
C VAL A 194 -0.17 0.71 -27.85
N VAL A 195 -0.14 1.56 -26.84
CA VAL A 195 -1.27 2.41 -26.43
C VAL A 195 -1.71 3.33 -27.57
N LEU A 196 -0.77 4.03 -28.21
CA LEU A 196 -1.07 4.93 -29.33
C LEU A 196 -1.56 4.16 -30.56
N ALA A 197 -0.92 3.03 -30.87
CA ALA A 197 -1.34 2.16 -31.96
C ALA A 197 -2.76 1.63 -31.74
N SER A 198 -3.14 1.30 -30.50
CA SER A 198 -4.49 0.83 -30.15
C SER A 198 -5.56 1.88 -30.44
N GLY A 199 -5.29 3.14 -30.12
CA GLY A 199 -6.18 4.25 -30.49
C GLY A 199 -6.33 4.40 -32.00
N PHE A 200 -5.21 4.37 -32.72
CA PHE A 200 -5.18 4.51 -34.18
C PHE A 200 -5.88 3.35 -34.91
N PHE A 201 -5.52 2.11 -34.59
CA PHE A 201 -6.09 0.91 -35.19
C PHE A 201 -7.55 0.70 -34.82
N GLY A 202 -7.96 1.12 -33.62
CA GLY A 202 -9.35 1.06 -33.17
C GLY A 202 -10.28 1.88 -34.05
N LEU A 203 -9.80 2.96 -34.66
CA LEU A 203 -10.55 3.76 -35.63
C LEU A 203 -10.40 3.24 -37.06
N PHE A 204 -9.17 2.89 -37.45
CA PHE A 204 -8.83 2.61 -38.85
C PHE A 204 -9.23 1.20 -39.30
N MET A 205 -9.07 0.17 -38.46
CA MET A 205 -9.38 -1.22 -38.83
C MET A 205 -10.87 -1.44 -39.15
N PRO A 206 -11.84 -0.95 -38.33
CA PRO A 206 -13.25 -1.08 -38.67
C PRO A 206 -13.60 -0.37 -39.97
N ALA A 207 -13.12 0.87 -40.17
CA ALA A 207 -13.40 1.65 -41.39
C ALA A 207 -12.92 0.91 -42.65
N ARG A 208 -11.70 0.37 -42.62
CA ARG A 208 -11.15 -0.42 -43.72
C ARG A 208 -11.90 -1.73 -43.94
N ALA A 209 -12.27 -2.44 -42.88
CA ALA A 209 -13.01 -3.69 -42.97
C ALA A 209 -14.43 -3.48 -43.51
N VAL A 210 -15.12 -2.42 -43.09
CA VAL A 210 -16.43 -2.05 -43.64
C VAL A 210 -16.35 -1.74 -45.15
N TRP A 211 -15.23 -1.18 -45.61
CA TRP A 211 -15.02 -0.90 -47.03
C TRP A 211 -14.65 -2.15 -47.85
N ARG A 212 -13.85 -3.07 -47.29
CA ARG A 212 -13.33 -4.23 -48.03
C ARG A 212 -14.11 -5.53 -47.87
N TRP A 213 -14.79 -5.72 -46.74
CA TRP A 213 -15.51 -6.98 -46.49
C TRP A 213 -16.93 -6.90 -47.04
N HIS A 214 -17.47 -8.05 -47.42
CA HIS A 214 -18.80 -8.19 -48.00
C HIS A 214 -19.71 -9.07 -47.13
N GLY A 215 -21.02 -8.88 -47.25
CA GLY A 215 -22.03 -9.66 -46.54
C GLY A 215 -21.98 -9.46 -45.02
N ALA A 216 -22.22 -10.54 -44.26
CA ALA A 216 -22.32 -10.50 -42.80
C ALA A 216 -21.06 -9.97 -42.11
N TRP A 217 -19.88 -10.19 -42.70
CA TRP A 217 -18.61 -9.70 -42.15
C TRP A 217 -18.49 -8.18 -42.15
N ARG A 218 -19.11 -7.51 -43.13
CA ARG A 218 -19.19 -6.04 -43.17
C ARG A 218 -20.01 -5.50 -42.00
N ILE A 219 -21.14 -6.15 -41.71
CA ILE A 219 -22.02 -5.78 -40.60
C ILE A 219 -21.30 -6.01 -39.27
N ALA A 220 -20.60 -7.14 -39.12
CA ALA A 220 -19.80 -7.43 -37.93
C ALA A 220 -18.70 -6.38 -37.69
N ALA A 221 -18.00 -5.95 -38.75
CA ALA A 221 -17.00 -4.88 -38.66
C ALA A 221 -17.59 -3.49 -38.40
N ALA A 222 -18.86 -3.25 -38.76
CA ALA A 222 -19.53 -1.98 -38.50
C ALA A 222 -19.82 -1.76 -37.01
N ILE A 223 -19.94 -2.83 -36.21
CA ILE A 223 -20.20 -2.75 -34.76
C ILE A 223 -19.09 -1.98 -34.02
N PRO A 224 -17.81 -2.41 -34.06
CA PRO A 224 -16.73 -1.65 -33.42
C PRO A 224 -16.53 -0.26 -34.05
N GLY A 225 -16.81 -0.09 -35.35
CA GLY A 225 -16.78 1.20 -36.03
C GLY A 225 -17.82 2.19 -35.50
N ALA A 226 -19.07 1.74 -35.33
CA ALA A 226 -20.16 2.55 -34.78
C ALA A 226 -19.91 2.92 -33.32
N MET A 227 -19.35 2.00 -32.53
CA MET A 227 -18.93 2.27 -31.16
C MET A 227 -17.89 3.40 -31.10
N MET A 228 -16.83 3.33 -31.92
CA MET A 228 -15.83 4.40 -31.97
C MET A 228 -16.40 5.72 -32.48
N ALA A 229 -17.27 5.68 -33.49
CA ALA A 229 -17.94 6.87 -34.00
C ALA A 229 -18.80 7.54 -32.91
N PHE A 230 -19.51 6.75 -32.10
CA PHE A 230 -20.29 7.25 -30.97
C PHE A 230 -19.41 7.92 -29.91
N VAL A 231 -18.28 7.30 -29.53
CA VAL A 231 -17.34 7.87 -28.55
C VAL A 231 -16.79 9.21 -29.03
N VAL A 232 -16.32 9.27 -30.28
CA VAL A 232 -15.80 10.51 -30.87
C VAL A 232 -16.89 11.57 -30.95
N LEU A 233 -18.09 11.21 -31.42
CA LEU A 233 -19.21 12.15 -31.52
C LEU A 233 -19.60 12.71 -30.15
N ARG A 234 -19.66 11.85 -29.12
CA ARG A 234 -19.95 12.27 -27.75
C ARG A 234 -18.91 13.27 -27.25
N ILE A 235 -17.62 12.96 -27.40
CA ILE A 235 -16.53 13.86 -26.99
C ILE A 235 -16.65 15.23 -27.67
N VAL A 236 -16.95 15.25 -28.98
CA VAL A 236 -17.11 16.49 -29.74
C VAL A 236 -18.34 17.28 -29.25
N VAL A 237 -19.50 16.63 -29.14
CA VAL A 237 -20.76 17.28 -28.74
C VAL A 237 -20.69 17.83 -27.31
N ASP A 238 -20.20 17.01 -26.38
CA ASP A 238 -20.11 17.41 -24.97
C ASP A 238 -18.98 18.43 -24.77
N GLY A 239 -17.88 18.33 -25.52
CA GLY A 239 -16.81 19.34 -25.53
C GLY A 239 -17.26 20.71 -26.04
N PHE A 240 -18.18 20.77 -27.01
CA PHE A 240 -18.79 22.03 -27.44
C PHE A 240 -19.77 22.61 -26.42
N ARG A 241 -20.43 21.77 -25.60
CA ARG A 241 -21.35 22.21 -24.55
C ARG A 241 -20.63 22.65 -23.29
N ASP A 242 -19.58 21.92 -22.92
CA ASP A 242 -18.76 22.13 -21.74
C ASP A 242 -17.32 21.68 -22.03
N PRO A 243 -16.38 22.62 -22.19
CA PRO A 243 -14.97 22.32 -22.43
C PRO A 243 -14.30 21.48 -21.32
N THR A 244 -14.90 21.37 -20.14
CA THR A 244 -14.36 20.61 -19.01
C THR A 244 -14.86 19.17 -18.91
N SER A 245 -15.88 18.81 -19.71
CA SER A 245 -16.55 17.49 -19.67
C SER A 245 -15.66 16.31 -20.08
N HIS A 246 -14.65 16.56 -20.92
CA HIS A 246 -13.78 15.54 -21.51
C HIS A 246 -12.29 15.88 -21.37
N ASN A 247 -11.85 16.35 -20.20
CA ASN A 247 -10.43 16.62 -19.93
C ASN A 247 -9.52 15.38 -20.09
N LEU A 248 -10.12 14.18 -20.11
CA LEU A 248 -9.44 12.90 -20.29
C LEU A 248 -9.72 12.28 -21.67
N PHE A 249 -10.15 13.07 -22.67
CA PHE A 249 -10.50 12.55 -23.99
C PHE A 249 -9.39 11.69 -24.65
N PRO A 250 -8.07 11.96 -24.50
CA PRO A 250 -7.05 11.09 -25.07
C PRO A 250 -7.10 9.68 -24.45
N LEU A 251 -7.34 9.59 -23.13
CA LEU A 251 -7.47 8.33 -22.42
C LEU A 251 -8.76 7.60 -22.83
N GLU A 252 -9.87 8.31 -23.02
CA GLU A 252 -11.12 7.73 -23.51
C GLU A 252 -10.96 7.10 -24.90
N ILE A 253 -10.31 7.81 -25.83
CA ILE A 253 -10.04 7.30 -27.19
C ILE A 253 -9.14 6.07 -27.15
N ILE A 254 -8.11 6.07 -26.30
CA ILE A 254 -7.21 4.92 -26.12
C ILE A 254 -7.98 3.71 -25.56
N MET A 255 -8.80 3.90 -24.52
CA MET A 255 -9.53 2.83 -23.86
C MET A 255 -10.53 2.18 -24.83
N TRP A 256 -11.37 2.98 -25.46
CA TRP A 256 -12.35 2.47 -26.43
C TRP A 256 -11.69 1.98 -27.73
N GLY A 257 -10.61 2.62 -28.16
CA GLY A 257 -9.80 2.20 -29.31
C GLY A 257 -9.15 0.84 -29.09
N SER A 258 -8.70 0.55 -27.86
CA SER A 258 -8.16 -0.77 -27.48
C SER A 258 -9.23 -1.86 -27.55
N VAL A 259 -10.45 -1.58 -27.04
CA VAL A 259 -11.59 -2.50 -27.15
C VAL A 259 -11.95 -2.75 -28.61
N SER A 260 -12.07 -1.69 -29.41
CA SER A 260 -12.34 -1.78 -30.85
C SER A 260 -11.26 -2.60 -31.59
N THR A 261 -9.99 -2.36 -31.28
CA THR A 261 -8.86 -3.10 -31.86
C THR A 261 -8.95 -4.58 -31.50
N GLY A 262 -9.21 -4.92 -30.23
CA GLY A 262 -9.39 -6.31 -29.79
C GLY A 262 -10.53 -7.01 -30.53
N MET A 263 -11.69 -6.34 -30.66
CA MET A 263 -12.82 -6.85 -31.45
C MET A 263 -12.42 -7.07 -32.92
N MET A 264 -11.71 -6.13 -33.53
CA MET A 264 -11.26 -6.24 -34.91
C MET A 264 -10.23 -7.34 -35.14
N VAL A 265 -9.32 -7.59 -34.19
CA VAL A 265 -8.38 -8.72 -34.25
C VAL A 265 -9.14 -10.04 -34.21
N LEU A 266 -10.10 -10.20 -33.29
CA LEU A 266 -10.93 -11.40 -33.20
C LEU A 266 -11.74 -11.62 -34.48
N LEU A 267 -12.38 -10.57 -35.00
CA LEU A 267 -13.13 -10.63 -36.26
C LEU A 267 -12.23 -10.94 -37.45
N TYR A 268 -11.02 -10.40 -37.51
CA TYR A 268 -10.06 -10.69 -38.57
C TYR A 268 -9.63 -12.16 -38.54
N LEU A 269 -9.32 -12.70 -37.36
CA LEU A 269 -8.99 -14.11 -37.20
C LEU A 269 -10.17 -15.00 -37.60
N ALA A 270 -11.38 -14.71 -37.12
CA ALA A 270 -12.59 -15.43 -37.48
C ALA A 270 -12.87 -15.39 -38.99
N HIS A 271 -12.75 -14.22 -39.62
CA HIS A 271 -12.90 -14.04 -41.06
C HIS A 271 -11.86 -14.85 -41.85
N LYS A 272 -10.59 -14.87 -41.39
CA LYS A 272 -9.52 -15.63 -42.03
C LYS A 272 -9.76 -17.15 -41.97
N PHE A 273 -10.19 -17.66 -40.82
CA PHE A 273 -10.41 -19.11 -40.64
C PHE A 273 -11.76 -19.60 -41.21
N ALA A 274 -12.80 -18.78 -41.18
CA ALA A 274 -14.10 -19.11 -41.75
C ALA A 274 -14.20 -18.82 -43.27
N GLY A 275 -13.41 -17.86 -43.76
CA GLY A 275 -13.37 -17.46 -45.18
C GLY A 275 -12.51 -18.37 -46.07
N GLY A 276 -11.69 -19.26 -45.50
CA GLY A 276 -10.88 -20.25 -46.24
C GLY A 276 -11.67 -21.41 -46.87
N LYS A 277 -13.00 -21.29 -47.00
CA LYS A 277 -13.90 -22.27 -47.64
C LYS A 277 -14.70 -21.67 -48.80
N ARG A 278 -14.06 -20.85 -49.63
CA ARG A 278 -14.58 -20.47 -50.95
C ARG A 278 -13.50 -20.57 -51.99
#